data_AF-A0A392N2B5-F1
#
_entry.id   AF-A0A392N2B5-F1
#
_cell.length_a   1.000
_cell.length_b   1.000
_cell.length_c   1.000
_cell.angle_alpha   90.00
_cell.angle_beta   90.00
_cell.angle_gamma   90.00
#
_symmetry.space_group_name_H-M   'P 1'
#
loop_
_entity.id
_entity.type
_entity.pdbx_description
1 polymer ?
#
loop_
_entity_poly.entity_id
_entity_poly.type
_entity_poly.pdbx_seq_one_letter_code
_entity_poly.pdbx_strand_id
1 'polypeptide(L)'
;GDLRDYLKHKGALKPITAVKFALDIARGMNYLHEHKPEAIIHRDLEPSNILRDDSGHLKVADFGVSKSLKITKTVKEDKPVTCEDTSFLIDKLVEIQMHYRAVCCTRGLQK
;
A
#
# COMPACT_ATOMS: atom_id res chain seq x y z
N GLY A 1 0.02 13.34 13.86
CA GLY A 1 -0.99 13.89 12.92
C GLY A 1 -1.05 13.04 11.67
N ASP A 2 -2.12 13.16 10.89
CA ASP A 2 -2.26 12.41 9.64
C ASP A 2 -1.45 13.02 8.48
N LEU A 3 -1.22 12.23 7.42
CA LEU A 3 -0.45 12.63 6.26
C LEU A 3 -1.19 13.69 5.43
N ARG A 4 -2.54 13.67 5.40
CA ARG A 4 -3.35 14.67 4.68
C ARG A 4 -3.07 16.07 5.21
N ASP A 5 -3.17 16.26 6.52
CA ASP A 5 -2.94 17.55 7.16
C ASP A 5 -1.48 17.94 7.11
N TYR A 6 -0.55 16.98 7.24
CA TYR A 6 0.86 17.25 7.01
C TYR A 6 1.13 17.81 5.61
N LEU A 7 0.55 17.22 4.56
CA LEU A 7 0.72 17.67 3.18
C LEU A 7 0.10 19.05 2.94
N LYS A 8 -1.04 19.36 3.55
CA LYS A 8 -1.66 20.70 3.49
C LYS A 8 -0.75 21.79 4.04
N HIS A 9 -0.08 21.54 5.17
CA HIS A 9 0.78 22.54 5.81
C HIS A 9 2.18 22.60 5.19
N LYS A 10 2.75 21.45 4.82
CA LYS A 10 4.12 21.36 4.28
C LYS A 10 4.17 21.72 2.79
N GLY A 11 3.09 21.47 2.05
CA GLY A 11 3.06 21.61 0.59
C GLY A 11 3.87 20.50 -0.10
N ALA A 12 4.42 20.81 -1.28
CA ALA A 12 5.09 19.82 -2.12
C ALA A 12 6.28 19.12 -1.41
N LEU A 13 6.34 17.79 -1.54
CA LEU A 13 7.43 16.99 -1.02
C LEU A 13 8.63 17.00 -1.95
N LYS A 14 9.83 16.92 -1.37
CA LYS A 14 11.04 16.60 -2.14
C LYS A 14 10.93 15.15 -2.63
N PRO A 15 11.42 14.81 -3.84
CA PRO A 15 11.33 13.45 -4.38
C PRO A 15 11.85 12.37 -3.43
N ILE A 16 12.97 12.63 -2.76
CA ILE A 16 13.57 11.71 -1.78
C ILE A 16 12.62 11.43 -0.61
N THR A 17 11.92 12.46 -0.10
CA THR A 17 10.94 12.30 0.99
C THR A 17 9.72 11.53 0.52
N ALA A 18 9.23 11.81 -0.69
CA ALA A 18 8.11 11.08 -1.28
C ALA A 18 8.41 9.59 -1.43
N VAL A 19 9.61 9.23 -1.88
CA VAL A 19 10.06 7.83 -1.96
C VAL A 19 10.11 7.16 -0.59
N LYS A 20 10.65 7.84 0.44
CA LYS A 20 10.66 7.31 1.81
C LYS A 20 9.25 7.04 2.33
N PHE A 21 8.34 7.99 2.12
CA PHE A 21 6.95 7.87 2.53
C PHE A 21 6.23 6.71 1.80
N ALA A 22 6.42 6.60 0.49
CA ALA A 22 5.87 5.49 -0.29
C ALA A 22 6.40 4.13 0.19
N LEU A 23 7.68 4.05 0.54
CA LEU A 23 8.28 2.82 1.05
C LEU A 23 7.70 2.41 2.41
N ASP A 24 7.51 3.36 3.33
CA ASP A 24 6.90 3.09 4.63
C ASP A 24 5.46 2.59 4.49
N ILE A 25 4.65 3.22 3.62
CA ILE A 25 3.27 2.79 3.32
C ILE A 25 3.27 1.39 2.70
N ALA A 26 4.14 1.13 1.72
CA ALA A 26 4.24 -0.16 1.06
C ALA A 26 4.62 -1.29 2.03
N ARG A 27 5.54 -1.02 2.97
CA ARG A 27 5.92 -1.96 4.02
C ARG A 27 4.76 -2.27 4.97
N GLY A 28 4.02 -1.25 5.39
CA GLY A 28 2.82 -1.42 6.20
C GLY A 28 1.76 -2.28 5.50
N MET A 29 1.48 -1.99 4.23
CA MET A 29 0.54 -2.77 3.43
C MET A 29 1.00 -4.21 3.20
N ASN A 30 2.29 -4.43 2.94
CA ASN A 30 2.85 -5.77 2.80
C ASN A 30 2.69 -6.59 4.09
N TYR A 31 2.95 -5.98 5.24
CA TYR A 31 2.76 -6.61 6.55
C TYR A 31 1.31 -7.08 6.78
N LEU A 32 0.32 -6.25 6.41
CA LEU A 32 -1.09 -6.61 6.51
C LEU A 32 -1.46 -7.77 5.59
N HIS A 33 -0.97 -7.77 4.35
CA HIS A 33 -1.24 -8.83 3.38
C HIS A 33 -0.52 -10.15 3.71
N GLU A 34 0.65 -10.08 4.34
CA GLU A 34 1.39 -11.26 4.78
C GLU A 34 0.84 -11.88 6.07
N HIS A 35 -0.10 -11.21 6.74
CA HIS A 35 -0.74 -11.74 7.93
C HIS A 35 -1.34 -13.13 7.67
N LYS A 36 -1.13 -14.05 8.63
CA LYS A 36 -1.59 -15.44 8.56
C LYS A 36 -2.40 -15.79 9.80
N PRO A 37 -3.44 -16.65 9.67
CA PRO A 37 -3.83 -17.40 8.47
C PRO A 37 -4.58 -16.59 7.40
N GLU A 38 -5.02 -15.38 7.75
CA GLU A 38 -5.86 -14.54 6.90
C GLU A 38 -5.14 -13.25 6.53
N ALA A 39 -5.09 -12.92 5.24
CA ALA A 39 -4.55 -11.63 4.80
C ALA A 39 -5.52 -10.51 5.20
N ILE A 40 -5.00 -9.39 5.70
CA ILE A 40 -5.81 -8.22 6.07
C ILE A 40 -5.84 -7.25 4.90
N ILE A 41 -7.02 -7.00 4.33
CA ILE A 41 -7.22 -5.99 3.29
C ILE A 41 -7.73 -4.71 3.95
N HIS A 42 -6.98 -3.62 3.81
CA HIS A 42 -7.30 -2.33 4.44
C HIS A 42 -8.61 -1.71 3.92
N ARG A 43 -8.83 -1.78 2.60
CA ARG A 43 -9.97 -1.22 1.83
C ARG A 43 -10.12 0.31 1.83
N ASP A 44 -9.53 1.03 2.77
CA ASP A 44 -9.62 2.49 2.85
C ASP A 44 -8.25 3.17 2.96
N LEU A 45 -7.38 2.94 1.98
CA LEU A 45 -6.03 3.49 1.99
C LEU A 45 -6.02 4.92 1.42
N GLU A 46 -6.14 5.90 2.30
CA GLU A 46 -6.08 7.33 1.95
C GLU A 46 -5.15 8.11 2.90
N PRO A 47 -4.69 9.33 2.55
CA PRO A 47 -3.71 10.07 3.36
C PRO A 47 -4.17 10.41 4.78
N SER A 48 -5.48 10.42 5.07
CA SER A 48 -5.98 10.63 6.43
C SER A 48 -5.82 9.39 7.33
N ASN A 49 -5.73 8.22 6.71
CA ASN A 49 -5.49 6.93 7.35
C ASN A 49 -3.99 6.57 7.42
N ILE A 50 -3.11 7.53 7.14
CA ILE A 50 -1.66 7.38 7.29
C ILE A 50 -1.17 8.34 8.37
N LEU A 51 -0.61 7.81 9.45
CA LEU A 51 -0.09 8.59 10.56
C LEU A 51 1.41 8.79 10.44
N ARG A 52 1.88 9.98 10.82
CA ARG A 52 3.31 10.28 10.94
C ARG A 52 3.73 10.24 12.41
N ASP A 53 4.80 9.50 12.70
CA ASP A 53 5.40 9.45 14.05
C ASP A 53 6.47 10.52 14.27
N ASP A 54 6.98 10.59 15.50
CA ASP A 54 7.95 11.60 15.93
C ASP A 54 9.33 11.43 15.25
N SER A 55 9.66 10.21 14.82
CA SER A 55 10.84 9.93 13.99
C SER A 55 10.65 10.29 12.51
N GLY A 56 9.44 10.68 12.11
CA GLY A 56 9.10 11.06 10.75
C GLY A 56 8.79 9.90 9.80
N HIS A 57 8.56 8.71 10.34
CA HIS A 57 8.08 7.54 9.60
C HIS A 57 6.56 7.56 9.45
N LEU A 58 6.08 6.91 8.38
CA LEU A 58 4.66 6.75 8.14
C LEU A 58 4.16 5.38 8.60
N LYS A 59 2.94 5.34 9.13
CA LYS A 59 2.26 4.13 9.59
C LYS A 59 0.84 4.10 9.06
N VAL A 60 0.42 2.92 8.60
CA VAL A 60 -0.96 2.67 8.16
C VAL A 60 -1.87 2.57 9.40
N ALA A 61 -3.01 3.24 9.38
CA ALA A 61 -3.97 3.32 10.47
C ALA A 61 -5.41 3.26 9.95
N ASP A 62 -6.37 3.18 10.87
CA ASP A 62 -7.81 3.04 10.63
C ASP A 62 -8.22 1.79 9.83
N PHE A 63 -8.45 0.72 10.59
CA PHE A 63 -8.89 -0.58 10.08
C PHE A 63 -10.42 -0.76 10.21
N GLY A 64 -11.19 0.32 10.42
CA GLY A 64 -12.63 0.24 10.70
C GLY A 64 -13.44 -0.46 9.61
N VAL A 65 -12.94 -0.42 8.38
CA VAL A 65 -13.51 -1.15 7.22
C VAL A 65 -12.55 -2.22 6.69
N SER A 66 -11.61 -2.73 7.47
CA SER A 66 -10.75 -3.82 6.99
C SER A 66 -11.49 -5.16 6.88
N LYS A 67 -10.99 -6.07 6.04
CA LYS A 67 -11.53 -7.43 5.89
C LYS A 67 -10.41 -8.46 5.88
N SER A 68 -10.60 -9.55 6.63
CA SER A 68 -9.70 -10.70 6.61
C SER A 68 -10.11 -11.68 5.51
N LEU A 69 -9.14 -12.14 4.71
CA LEU A 69 -9.34 -13.14 3.67
C LEU A 69 -8.69 -14.45 4.09
N LYS A 70 -9.51 -15.48 4.32
CA LYS A 70 -9.05 -16.85 4.58
C LYS A 70 -8.40 -17.43 3.33
N ILE A 71 -7.11 -17.72 3.41
CA ILE A 71 -6.45 -18.57 2.41
C ILE A 71 -6.80 -20.01 2.76
N THR A 72 -7.94 -20.50 2.30
CA THR A 72 -8.27 -21.91 2.40
C THR A 72 -7.41 -22.68 1.42
N LYS A 73 -6.46 -23.50 1.92
CA LYS A 73 -5.87 -24.60 1.13
C LYS A 73 -6.94 -25.68 0.96
N THR A 74 -7.92 -25.46 0.09
CA THR A 74 -8.88 -26.49 -0.31
C THR A 74 -8.34 -27.21 -1.53
N VAL A 75 -7.76 -28.41 -1.30
CA VAL A 75 -7.73 -29.43 -2.35
C VAL A 75 -9.13 -30.03 -2.43
N LYS A 76 -10.05 -29.33 -3.09
CA LYS A 76 -11.32 -29.87 -3.59
C LYS A 76 -11.69 -29.07 -4.83
N GLU A 77 -12.04 -29.77 -5.91
CA GLU A 77 -12.59 -29.20 -7.14
C GLU A 77 -13.89 -28.47 -6.82
N ASP A 78 -13.80 -27.18 -6.52
CA ASP A 78 -14.91 -26.25 -6.54
C ASP A 78 -14.48 -25.07 -7.43
N LYS A 79 -15.44 -24.56 -8.22
CA LYS A 79 -15.26 -23.57 -9.29
C LYS A 79 -14.13 -22.57 -9.01
N PRO A 80 -13.25 -22.30 -9.99
CA PRO A 80 -12.16 -21.36 -9.82
C PRO A 80 -12.74 -20.04 -9.33
N VAL A 81 -12.20 -19.55 -8.21
CA VAL A 81 -12.42 -18.15 -7.79
C VAL A 81 -12.02 -17.30 -9.00
N THR A 82 -13.01 -16.71 -9.64
CA THR A 82 -12.80 -16.02 -10.90
C THR A 82 -11.93 -14.80 -10.67
N CYS A 83 -11.07 -14.56 -11.63
CA CYS A 83 -10.02 -13.55 -11.68
C CYS A 83 -10.52 -12.10 -11.51
N GLU A 84 -11.83 -11.86 -11.47
CA GLU A 84 -12.40 -10.52 -11.42
C GLU A 84 -12.26 -9.84 -10.04
N ASP A 85 -12.28 -10.60 -8.94
CA ASP A 85 -12.18 -10.04 -7.58
C ASP A 85 -10.73 -9.82 -7.11
N THR A 86 -9.77 -10.54 -7.68
CA THR A 86 -8.33 -10.39 -7.37
C THR A 86 -7.60 -9.46 -8.35
N SER A 87 -8.16 -9.21 -9.55
CA SER A 87 -7.59 -8.27 -10.53
C SER A 87 -7.55 -6.85 -9.95
N PHE A 88 -8.60 -6.38 -9.28
CA PHE A 88 -8.67 -4.99 -8.81
C PHE A 88 -7.57 -4.61 -7.79
N LEU A 89 -7.09 -5.58 -7.00
CA LEU A 89 -6.08 -5.40 -5.96
C LEU A 89 -4.66 -5.59 -6.47
N ILE A 90 -4.45 -6.51 -7.41
CA ILE A 90 -3.16 -6.66 -8.09
C ILE A 90 -2.95 -5.51 -9.07
N ASP A 91 -3.98 -5.05 -9.78
CA ASP A 91 -3.87 -3.95 -10.75
C ASP A 91 -3.50 -2.63 -10.07
N LYS A 92 -4.04 -2.31 -8.88
CA LYS A 92 -3.60 -1.12 -8.10
C LYS A 92 -2.21 -1.27 -7.48
N LEU A 93 -1.81 -2.48 -7.07
CA LEU A 93 -0.46 -2.75 -6.55
C LEU A 93 0.60 -2.69 -7.66
N VAL A 94 0.26 -3.18 -8.86
CA VAL A 94 1.06 -3.02 -10.08
C VAL A 94 1.10 -1.56 -10.49
N GLU A 95 0.03 -0.78 -10.33
CA GLU A 95 0.03 0.67 -10.61
C GLU A 95 1.01 1.45 -9.71
N ILE A 96 1.05 1.13 -8.40
CA ILE A 96 1.99 1.73 -7.45
C ILE A 96 3.44 1.26 -7.71
N GLN A 97 3.66 -0.02 -8.05
CA GLN A 97 4.98 -0.53 -8.43
C GLN A 97 5.47 -0.01 -9.78
N MET A 98 4.57 0.18 -10.76
CA MET A 98 4.90 0.67 -12.10
C MET A 98 5.21 2.16 -12.10
N HIS A 99 4.55 2.97 -11.26
CA HIS A 99 4.93 4.37 -11.08
C HIS A 99 6.31 4.51 -10.44
N TYR A 100 6.65 3.63 -9.47
CA TYR A 100 7.98 3.60 -8.86
C TYR A 100 9.10 3.23 -9.87
N ARG A 101 8.81 2.39 -10.87
CA ARG A 101 9.72 2.08 -11.98
C ARG A 101 9.82 3.21 -13.02
N ALA A 102 8.71 3.88 -13.34
CA ALA A 102 8.68 4.99 -14.31
C ALA A 102 9.40 6.26 -13.81
N VAL A 103 9.32 6.54 -12.50
CA VAL A 103 10.07 7.65 -11.86
C VAL A 103 11.58 7.37 -11.86
N CYS A 104 12.01 6.11 -11.81
CA CYS A 104 13.42 5.74 -11.92
C CYS A 104 13.93 5.72 -13.38
N CYS A 105 13.09 5.52 -14.39
CA CYS A 105 13.50 5.51 -15.80
C CYS A 105 13.56 6.90 -16.47
N THR A 106 12.86 7.90 -15.94
CA THR A 106 12.81 9.26 -16.54
C THR A 106 13.91 10.21 -16.05
N ARG A 107 14.76 9.76 -15.13
CA ARG A 107 16.03 10.43 -14.82
C ARG A 107 17.14 9.40 -14.91
N GLY A 108 17.80 9.38 -16.07
CA GLY A 108 18.99 8.57 -16.29
C GLY A 108 20.02 8.79 -15.19
N LEU A 109 20.09 7.86 -14.25
CA LEU A 109 21.34 7.49 -13.59
C LEU A 109 22.07 6.55 -14.56
N GLN A 110 22.58 7.14 -15.64
CA GLN A 110 23.81 6.62 -16.23
C GLN A 110 24.96 7.11 -15.36
N LYS A 111 26.00 6.27 -15.32
CA LYS A 111 27.26 6.47 -14.62
C LYS A 111 27.86 7.87 -14.85
#